data_AF-A0A150VL58-F1
#
_entry.id   AF-A0A150VL58-F1
#
_cell.length_a   1.000
_cell.length_b   1.000
_cell.length_c   1.000
_cell.angle_alpha   90.00
_cell.angle_beta   90.00
_cell.angle_gamma   90.00
#
_symmetry.space_group_name_H-M   'P 1'
#
loop_
_entity.id
_entity.type
_entity.pdbx_description
1 polymer ?
#
loop_
_entity_poly.entity_id
_entity_poly.type
_entity_poly.pdbx_seq_one_letter_code
_entity_poly.pdbx_strand_id
1 'polypeptide(L)'
;MSLLDEAEDETARRPEAPRGLFTVEATRTQVGLYRISVHNTLGTPDEGVMVADRLNVDHIPTAERRARAWTDIARMHRALSQGTETFTALRRVEQEAPQEARRPALRALTTNLLYRPARIPGLREFAGRTGALV
;
A
#
# COMPACT_ATOMS: atom_id res chain seq x y z
N MET A 1 7.61 15.28 -11.81
CA MET A 1 7.12 13.94 -12.18
C MET A 1 6.26 14.02 -13.46
N SER A 2 6.79 14.56 -14.57
CA SER A 2 5.91 15.00 -15.68
C SER A 2 5.09 13.87 -16.33
N LEU A 3 5.64 12.66 -16.45
CA LEU A 3 4.90 11.52 -17.03
C LEU A 3 3.77 11.01 -16.13
N LEU A 4 3.93 11.11 -14.80
CA LEU A 4 2.88 10.73 -13.85
C LEU A 4 1.76 11.77 -13.83
N ASP A 5 2.12 13.05 -13.96
CA ASP A 5 1.18 14.16 -14.05
C ASP A 5 0.36 14.04 -15.36
N GLU A 6 1.00 13.75 -16.48
CA GLU A 6 0.33 13.48 -17.76
C GLU A 6 -0.61 12.26 -17.70
N ALA A 7 -0.18 11.18 -17.04
CA ALA A 7 -1.02 10.00 -16.84
C ALA A 7 -2.26 10.32 -15.97
N GLU A 8 -2.10 11.13 -14.93
CA GLU A 8 -3.23 11.56 -14.09
C GLU A 8 -4.24 12.37 -14.89
N ASP A 9 -3.77 13.33 -15.70
CA ASP A 9 -4.63 14.13 -16.57
C ASP A 9 -5.35 13.28 -17.63
N GLU A 10 -4.68 12.29 -18.21
CA GLU A 10 -5.29 11.40 -19.21
C GLU A 10 -6.37 10.50 -18.58
N THR A 11 -6.08 9.93 -17.41
CA THR A 11 -7.05 9.10 -16.67
C THR A 11 -8.20 9.92 -16.07
N ALA A 12 -8.03 11.22 -15.86
CA ALA A 12 -9.10 12.13 -15.49
C ALA A 12 -10.03 12.48 -16.66
N ARG A 13 -9.51 12.54 -17.88
CA ARG A 13 -10.28 12.92 -19.08
C ARG A 13 -11.03 11.76 -19.73
N ARG A 14 -10.54 10.52 -19.61
CA ARG A 14 -11.16 9.37 -20.27
C ARG A 14 -12.16 8.64 -19.37
N PRO A 15 -13.30 8.19 -19.92
CA PRO A 15 -14.17 7.24 -19.21
C PRO A 15 -13.42 5.93 -18.95
N GLU A 16 -13.71 5.26 -17.82
CA GLU A 16 -13.10 3.97 -17.50
C GLU A 16 -13.31 2.98 -18.65
N ALA A 17 -12.20 2.42 -19.16
CA ALA A 17 -12.27 1.41 -20.20
C ALA A 17 -12.98 0.16 -19.65
N PRO A 18 -13.82 -0.52 -20.47
CA PRO A 18 -14.47 -1.76 -20.06
C PRO A 18 -13.42 -2.80 -19.66
N ARG A 19 -13.66 -3.45 -18.52
CA ARG A 19 -12.76 -4.46 -17.95
C ARG A 19 -12.69 -5.68 -18.89
N GLY A 20 -11.52 -5.96 -19.45
CA GLY A 20 -11.27 -7.11 -20.31
C GLY A 20 -10.01 -7.90 -19.91
N LEU A 21 -9.94 -9.18 -20.29
CA LEU A 21 -8.83 -10.08 -19.94
C LEU A 21 -7.43 -9.62 -20.41
N PHE A 22 -7.36 -8.63 -21.31
CA PHE A 22 -6.12 -8.17 -21.94
C PHE A 22 -5.99 -6.65 -22.03
N THR A 23 -6.82 -5.89 -21.31
CA THR A 23 -6.68 -4.44 -21.24
C THR A 23 -5.75 -4.06 -20.10
N VAL A 24 -4.71 -3.26 -20.39
CA VAL A 24 -4.03 -2.52 -19.33
C VAL A 24 -5.07 -1.62 -18.70
N GLU A 25 -5.44 -1.92 -17.47
CA GLU A 25 -6.19 -0.99 -16.66
C GLU A 25 -5.26 0.20 -16.39
N ALA A 26 -5.60 1.34 -16.97
CA ALA A 26 -4.96 2.63 -16.74
C ALA A 26 -5.98 3.53 -16.05
N THR A 27 -6.33 3.19 -14.82
CA THR A 27 -7.29 3.94 -14.01
C THR A 27 -6.58 5.00 -13.17
N ARG A 28 -7.31 6.03 -12.72
CA ARG A 28 -6.79 7.02 -11.77
C ARG A 28 -6.22 6.34 -10.51
N THR A 29 -6.89 5.29 -10.02
CA THR A 29 -6.45 4.52 -8.87
C THR A 29 -5.09 3.84 -9.11
N GLN A 30 -4.84 3.29 -10.30
CA GLN A 30 -3.55 2.69 -10.63
C GLN A 30 -2.43 3.72 -10.79
N VAL A 31 -2.74 4.88 -11.38
CA VAL A 31 -1.78 5.99 -11.47
C VAL A 31 -1.40 6.47 -10.07
N GLY A 32 -2.38 6.65 -9.17
CA GLY A 32 -2.14 7.01 -7.77
C GLY A 32 -1.28 5.98 -7.03
N LEU A 33 -1.59 4.69 -7.17
CA LEU A 33 -0.77 3.62 -6.59
C LEU A 33 0.67 3.65 -7.12
N TYR A 34 0.84 3.79 -8.43
CA TYR A 34 2.17 3.85 -9.03
C TYR A 34 2.96 5.06 -8.53
N ARG A 35 2.30 6.22 -8.36
CA ARG A 35 2.88 7.44 -7.78
C ARG A 35 3.38 7.20 -6.34
N ILE A 36 2.62 6.52 -5.48
CA ILE A 36 3.08 6.13 -4.14
C ILE A 36 4.33 5.23 -4.21
N SER A 37 4.33 4.25 -5.10
CA SER A 37 5.51 3.38 -5.29
C SER A 37 6.74 4.17 -5.73
N VAL A 38 6.58 5.14 -6.64
CA VAL A 38 7.67 6.01 -7.10
C VAL A 38 8.22 6.86 -5.96
N HIS A 39 7.36 7.49 -5.15
CA HIS A 39 7.77 8.25 -3.97
C HIS A 39 8.54 7.41 -2.95
N ASN A 40 8.07 6.19 -2.69
CA ASN A 40 8.79 5.24 -1.84
C ASN A 40 10.18 4.90 -2.40
N THR A 41 10.29 4.67 -3.71
CA THR A 41 11.56 4.34 -4.37
C THR A 41 12.53 5.53 -4.41
N LEU A 42 12.04 6.75 -4.61
CA LEU A 42 12.84 7.97 -4.66
C LEU A 42 13.23 8.50 -3.27
N GLY A 43 12.67 7.94 -2.20
CA GLY A 43 12.93 8.41 -0.84
C GLY A 43 12.18 9.70 -0.48
N THR A 44 11.09 10.02 -1.18
CA THR A 44 10.15 11.13 -0.85
C THR A 44 8.77 10.61 -0.41
N PRO A 45 8.68 9.70 0.58
CA PRO A 45 7.42 9.05 0.96
C PRO A 45 6.38 10.02 1.53
N ASP A 46 6.79 11.18 2.02
CA ASP A 46 5.93 12.27 2.49
C ASP A 46 5.03 12.83 1.39
N GLU A 47 5.56 12.98 0.18
CA GLU A 47 4.77 13.38 -1.01
C GLU A 47 3.69 12.35 -1.36
N GLY A 48 3.93 11.07 -1.03
CA GLY A 48 2.98 9.97 -1.25
C GLY A 48 1.75 10.01 -0.34
N VAL A 49 1.80 10.71 0.81
CA VAL A 49 0.71 10.70 1.79
C VAL A 49 -0.57 11.31 1.21
N MET A 50 -0.45 12.46 0.55
CA MET A 50 -1.61 13.10 -0.10
C MET A 50 -2.23 12.23 -1.20
N VAL A 51 -1.42 11.40 -1.86
CA VAL A 51 -1.89 10.46 -2.88
C VAL A 51 -2.64 9.31 -2.22
N ALA A 52 -2.09 8.76 -1.13
CA ALA A 52 -2.73 7.68 -0.36
C ALA A 52 -4.08 8.12 0.22
N ASP A 53 -4.20 9.34 0.75
CA ASP A 53 -5.44 9.87 1.33
C ASP A 53 -6.59 10.00 0.32
N ARG A 54 -6.26 10.21 -0.96
CA ARG A 54 -7.25 10.31 -2.04
C ARG A 54 -7.53 8.98 -2.73
N LEU A 55 -6.76 7.93 -2.41
CA LEU A 55 -6.84 6.66 -3.08
C LEU A 55 -8.01 5.83 -2.54
N ASN A 56 -8.96 5.48 -3.41
CA ASN A 56 -9.95 4.47 -3.08
C ASN A 56 -9.43 3.08 -3.46
N VAL A 57 -8.82 2.39 -2.49
CA VAL A 57 -8.27 1.03 -2.70
C VAL A 57 -9.37 0.02 -3.04
N ASP A 58 -10.62 0.22 -2.60
CA ASP A 58 -11.73 -0.71 -2.85
C ASP A 58 -12.14 -0.75 -4.33
N HIS A 59 -11.76 0.27 -5.13
CA HIS A 59 -11.97 0.25 -6.58
C HIS A 59 -10.99 -0.65 -7.33
N ILE A 60 -9.93 -1.13 -6.68
CA ILE A 60 -9.00 -2.06 -7.29
C ILE A 60 -9.66 -3.46 -7.35
N PRO A 61 -9.71 -4.10 -8.53
CA PRO A 61 -10.63 -5.21 -8.78
C PRO A 61 -10.26 -6.50 -8.04
N THR A 62 -8.96 -6.79 -7.88
CA THR A 62 -8.51 -8.05 -7.27
C THR A 62 -7.97 -7.82 -5.87
N ALA A 63 -8.24 -8.78 -4.99
CA ALA A 63 -7.72 -8.79 -3.62
C ALA A 63 -6.19 -8.70 -3.58
N GLU A 64 -5.51 -9.40 -4.49
CA GLU A 64 -4.04 -9.35 -4.58
C GLU A 64 -3.51 -7.96 -4.96
N ARG A 65 -4.19 -7.25 -5.88
CA ARG A 65 -3.82 -5.86 -6.21
C ARG A 65 -4.13 -4.89 -5.06
N ARG A 66 -5.23 -5.09 -4.32
CA ARG A 66 -5.54 -4.32 -3.10
C ARG A 66 -4.49 -4.54 -2.01
N ALA A 67 -4.10 -5.79 -1.77
CA ALA A 67 -3.02 -6.14 -0.85
C ALA A 67 -1.68 -5.51 -1.24
N ARG A 68 -1.36 -5.48 -2.55
CA ARG A 68 -0.18 -4.78 -3.06
C ARG A 68 -0.26 -3.28 -2.77
N ALA A 69 -1.42 -2.65 -2.98
CA ALA A 69 -1.63 -1.23 -2.68
C ALA A 69 -1.40 -0.91 -1.19
N TRP A 70 -2.05 -1.68 -0.31
CA TRP A 70 -1.85 -1.54 1.14
C TRP A 70 -0.40 -1.82 1.57
N THR A 71 0.33 -2.68 0.86
CA THR A 71 1.75 -2.91 1.12
C THR A 71 2.60 -1.66 0.83
N ASP A 72 2.34 -0.97 -0.29
CA ASP A 72 3.09 0.25 -0.63
C ASP A 72 2.73 1.41 0.31
N ILE A 73 1.47 1.51 0.74
CA ILE A 73 1.03 2.44 1.80
C ILE A 73 1.72 2.11 3.14
N ALA A 74 1.82 0.84 3.51
CA ALA A 74 2.52 0.43 4.74
C ALA A 74 4.02 0.81 4.69
N ARG A 75 4.68 0.63 3.55
CA ARG A 75 6.09 1.03 3.36
C ARG A 75 6.27 2.53 3.46
N MET A 76 5.35 3.30 2.88
CA MET A 76 5.33 4.77 2.95
C MET A 76 5.27 5.25 4.40
N HIS A 77 4.27 4.81 5.16
CA HIS A 77 4.15 5.17 6.59
C HIS A 77 5.34 4.67 7.42
N ARG A 78 5.91 3.50 7.11
CA ARG A 78 7.11 3.00 7.80
C ARG A 78 8.31 3.91 7.57
N ALA A 79 8.50 4.40 6.36
CA ALA A 79 9.60 5.32 6.04
C ALA A 79 9.44 6.64 6.82
N LEU A 80 8.21 7.10 7.01
CA LEU A 80 7.85 8.28 7.82
C LEU A 80 7.83 8.01 9.33
N SER A 81 8.21 6.82 9.78
CA SER A 81 8.17 6.43 11.20
C SER A 81 6.78 6.47 11.86
N GLN A 82 5.72 6.40 11.07
CA GLN A 82 4.31 6.40 11.47
C GLN A 82 3.84 4.98 11.77
N GLY A 83 4.11 4.51 13.00
CA GLY A 83 3.93 3.10 13.37
C GLY A 83 2.47 2.62 13.38
N THR A 84 1.55 3.45 13.87
CA THR A 84 0.12 3.11 13.96
C THR A 84 -0.51 2.99 12.57
N GLU A 85 -0.16 3.89 11.67
CA GLU A 85 -0.60 3.94 10.29
C GLU A 85 0.01 2.77 9.49
N THR A 86 1.30 2.49 9.70
CA THR A 86 1.96 1.29 9.16
C THR A 86 1.20 0.03 9.57
N PHE A 87 0.88 -0.11 10.86
CA PHE A 87 0.17 -1.28 11.37
C PHE A 87 -1.26 -1.38 10.81
N THR A 88 -1.95 -0.25 10.68
CA THR A 88 -3.29 -0.18 10.08
C THR A 88 -3.27 -0.68 8.64
N ALA A 89 -2.29 -0.23 7.84
CA ALA A 89 -2.11 -0.71 6.47
C ALA A 89 -1.76 -2.21 6.41
N LEU A 90 -0.89 -2.71 7.30
CA LEU A 90 -0.57 -4.15 7.39
C LEU A 90 -1.80 -5.01 7.71
N ARG A 91 -2.70 -4.54 8.59
CA ARG A 91 -3.97 -5.22 8.86
C ARG A 91 -4.88 -5.25 7.63
N ARG A 92 -4.88 -4.19 6.82
CA ARG A 92 -5.61 -4.20 5.54
C ARG A 92 -5.02 -5.21 4.56
N VAL A 93 -3.69 -5.36 4.51
CA VAL A 93 -3.07 -6.44 3.72
C VAL A 93 -3.57 -7.82 4.17
N GLU A 94 -3.57 -8.10 5.49
CA GLU A 94 -4.08 -9.38 6.03
C GLU A 94 -5.56 -9.61 5.67
N GLN A 95 -6.39 -8.57 5.67
CA GLN A 95 -7.81 -8.65 5.30
C GLN A 95 -8.02 -8.97 3.82
N GLU A 96 -7.23 -8.34 2.93
CA GLU A 96 -7.37 -8.55 1.49
C GLU A 96 -6.76 -9.87 1.04
N ALA A 97 -5.54 -10.17 1.47
CA ALA A 97 -4.81 -11.36 1.07
C ALA A 97 -3.95 -11.86 2.24
N PRO A 98 -4.47 -12.77 3.09
CA PRO A 98 -3.76 -13.28 4.28
C PRO A 98 -2.36 -13.85 3.96
N GLN A 99 -2.20 -14.47 2.79
CA GLN A 99 -0.91 -14.99 2.32
C GLN A 99 0.13 -13.91 2.07
N GLU A 100 -0.28 -12.72 1.61
CA GLU A 100 0.64 -11.61 1.36
C GLU A 100 1.21 -11.06 2.67
N ALA A 101 0.38 -10.98 3.72
CA ALA A 101 0.82 -10.57 5.06
C ALA A 101 1.88 -11.51 5.67
N ARG A 102 1.93 -12.77 5.21
CA ARG A 102 2.90 -13.79 5.64
C ARG A 102 4.19 -13.78 4.83
N ARG A 103 4.33 -12.93 3.81
CA ARG A 103 5.56 -12.87 3.01
C ARG A 103 6.72 -12.31 3.85
N PRO A 104 7.97 -12.73 3.58
CA PRO A 104 9.14 -12.31 4.35
C PRO A 104 9.28 -10.78 4.51
N ALA A 105 8.97 -10.02 3.45
CA ALA A 105 9.04 -8.56 3.48
C ALA A 105 8.04 -7.92 4.48
N LEU A 106 6.82 -8.44 4.58
CA LEU A 106 5.80 -7.89 5.50
C LEU A 106 6.01 -8.37 6.93
N ARG A 107 6.52 -9.59 7.11
CA ARG A 107 7.03 -10.06 8.41
C ARG A 107 8.12 -9.13 8.91
N ALA A 108 9.10 -8.79 8.09
CA ALA A 108 10.17 -7.85 8.46
C ALA A 108 9.63 -6.47 8.85
N LEU A 109 8.63 -5.93 8.15
CA LEU A 109 7.96 -4.68 8.54
C LEU A 109 7.27 -4.79 9.90
N THR A 110 6.57 -5.89 10.15
CA THR A 110 5.87 -6.16 11.41
C THR A 110 6.86 -6.31 12.57
N THR A 111 7.95 -7.07 12.37
CA THR A 111 9.04 -7.22 13.33
C THR A 111 9.71 -5.88 13.62
N ASN A 112 9.92 -5.03 12.62
CA ASN A 112 10.45 -3.67 12.81
C ASN A 112 9.56 -2.83 13.74
N LEU A 113 8.23 -2.97 13.66
CA LEU A 113 7.30 -2.28 14.57
C LEU A 113 7.39 -2.81 16.00
N LEU A 114 7.63 -4.11 16.19
CA LEU A 114 7.76 -4.71 17.53
C LEU A 114 8.95 -4.17 18.32
N TYR A 115 10.04 -3.81 17.63
CA TYR A 115 11.25 -3.26 18.26
C TYR A 115 11.18 -1.75 18.52
N ARG A 116 10.06 -1.08 18.21
CA ARG A 116 9.89 0.35 18.50
C ARG A 116 9.39 0.57 19.94
N PRO A 117 9.78 1.69 20.58
CA PRO A 117 9.36 1.99 21.96
C PRO A 117 7.85 2.25 22.09
N ALA A 118 7.19 2.65 21.01
CA ALA A 118 5.75 2.90 21.00
C ALA A 118 4.95 1.59 21.02
N ARG A 119 4.10 1.40 22.04
CA ARG A 119 3.22 0.24 22.13
C ARG A 119 2.03 0.39 21.19
N ILE A 120 1.92 -0.50 20.21
CA ILE A 120 0.78 -0.57 19.29
C ILE A 120 -0.14 -1.72 19.72
N PRO A 121 -1.40 -1.44 20.14
CA PRO A 121 -2.35 -2.49 20.51
C PRO A 121 -2.58 -3.49 19.38
N GLY A 122 -2.61 -4.79 19.72
CA GLY A 122 -2.85 -5.88 18.75
C GLY A 122 -1.65 -6.26 17.87
N LEU A 123 -0.55 -5.50 17.88
CA LEU A 123 0.62 -5.78 17.03
C LEU A 123 1.26 -7.15 17.32
N ARG A 124 1.38 -7.53 18.60
CA ARG A 124 1.99 -8.81 18.98
C ARG A 124 1.16 -10.02 18.56
N GLU A 125 -0.16 -9.91 18.65
CA GLU A 125 -1.09 -10.95 18.19
C GLU A 125 -1.02 -11.10 16.66
N PHE A 126 -1.05 -9.97 15.95
CA PHE A 126 -0.88 -9.92 14.50
C PHE A 126 0.46 -10.55 14.06
N ALA A 127 1.55 -10.23 14.77
CA ALA A 127 2.86 -10.82 14.50
C ALA A 127 2.86 -12.34 14.67
N GLY A 128 2.14 -12.87 15.68
CA GLY A 128 1.97 -14.32 15.85
C GLY A 128 1.23 -14.95 14.68
N ARG A 129 0.08 -14.39 14.27
CA ARG A 129 -0.74 -14.94 13.17
C ARG A 129 -0.05 -14.87 11.79
N THR A 130 0.77 -13.86 11.56
CA THR A 130 1.48 -13.65 10.29
C THR A 130 2.86 -14.33 10.25
N GLY A 131 3.34 -14.85 11.39
CA GLY A 131 4.64 -15.52 11.50
C GLY A 131 5.82 -14.54 11.55
N ALA A 132 5.61 -13.35 12.11
CA ALA A 132 6.65 -12.33 12.33
C ALA A 132 7.28 -12.39 13.75
N LEU A 133 6.73 -13.22 14.64
CA LEU A 133 7.41 -13.64 15.86
C LEU A 133 8.43 -14.71 15.47
N VAL A 134 9.71 -14.40 15.60
CA VAL A 134 10.83 -15.35 15.46
C VAL A 134 11.32 -15.73 16.84
#